data_AF-A0A975CTU8-F1
#
_entry.id   AF-A0A975CTU8-F1
#
_cell.length_a   1.000
_cell.length_b   1.000
_cell.length_c   1.000
_cell.angle_alpha   90.00
_cell.angle_beta   90.00
_cell.angle_gamma   90.00
#
_symmetry.space_group_name_H-M   'P 1'
#
loop_
_entity.id
_entity.type
_entity.pdbx_description
1 polymer ?
#
loop_
_entity_poly.entity_id
_entity_poly.type
_entity_poly.pdbx_seq_one_letter_code
_entity_poly.pdbx_strand_id
1 'polypeptide(L)'
;MELTKEQKLFQTVVQKAWEDTAFKQELINNPIEAIENLTGKRVKLPEGKTVVVRDQTDTSVVYINIPAEPNMDDMELTEEQLEIVAGGGNPGVIIQASTASDPLNGMVEG
;
A
#
# COMPACT_ATOMS: atom_id res chain seq x y z
N MET A 1 0.66 -12.16 -18.31
CA MET A 1 0.84 -12.48 -16.88
C MET A 1 -0.54 -12.66 -16.28
N GLU A 2 -0.79 -13.75 -15.57
CA GLU A 2 -2.08 -13.92 -14.87
C GLU A 2 -2.08 -13.13 -13.56
N LEU A 3 -3.17 -12.42 -13.27
CA LEU A 3 -3.34 -11.70 -12.01
C LEU A 3 -3.41 -12.69 -10.84
N THR A 4 -2.69 -12.40 -9.76
CA THR A 4 -2.78 -13.18 -8.51
C THR A 4 -4.18 -13.06 -7.90
N LYS A 5 -4.52 -13.98 -6.97
CA LYS A 5 -5.79 -13.92 -6.25
C LYS A 5 -5.93 -12.61 -5.46
N GLU A 6 -4.84 -12.08 -4.90
CA GLU A 6 -4.87 -10.81 -4.17
C GLU A 6 -5.07 -9.62 -5.11
N GLN A 7 -4.43 -9.61 -6.28
CA GLN A 7 -4.60 -8.54 -7.25
C GLN A 7 -6.03 -8.47 -7.78
N LYS A 8 -6.66 -9.62 -8.06
CA LYS A 8 -8.08 -9.69 -8.45
C LYS A 8 -8.99 -9.16 -7.34
N LEU A 9 -8.72 -9.54 -6.09
CA LEU A 9 -9.47 -9.07 -4.93
C LEU A 9 -9.39 -7.54 -4.79
N PHE A 10 -8.17 -6.99 -4.86
CA PHE A 10 -7.94 -5.56 -4.77
C PHE A 10 -8.70 -4.80 -5.87
N GLN A 11 -8.61 -5.28 -7.12
CA GLN A 11 -9.33 -4.70 -8.24
C GLN A 11 -10.85 -4.68 -8.02
N THR A 12 -11.43 -5.79 -7.54
CA THR A 12 -12.86 -5.88 -7.25
C THR A 12 -13.29 -4.89 -6.16
N VAL A 13 -12.52 -4.78 -5.07
CA VAL A 13 -12.81 -3.84 -3.98
C VAL A 13 -12.79 -2.39 -4.48
N VAL A 14 -11.75 -2.02 -5.25
CA VAL A 14 -11.60 -0.66 -5.80
C VAL A 14 -12.72 -0.34 -6.78
N GLN A 15 -13.03 -1.24 -7.72
CA GLN A 15 -14.14 -1.05 -8.67
C GLN A 15 -15.47 -0.83 -7.93
N LYS A 16 -15.76 -1.69 -6.94
CA LYS A 16 -16.98 -1.55 -6.14
C LYS A 16 -17.03 -0.23 -5.37
N ALA A 17 -15.90 0.25 -4.85
CA ALA A 17 -15.82 1.54 -4.17
C ALA A 17 -16.06 2.75 -5.10
N TRP A 18 -15.73 2.62 -6.40
CA TRP A 18 -16.08 3.65 -7.39
C TRP A 18 -17.55 3.62 -7.80
N GLU A 19 -18.13 2.42 -7.93
CA GLU A 19 -19.52 2.24 -8.39
C GLU A 19 -20.56 2.48 -7.28
N ASP A 20 -20.19 2.25 -6.02
CA ASP A 20 -21.10 2.25 -4.89
C ASP A 20 -20.56 3.13 -3.76
N THR A 21 -21.17 4.31 -3.62
CA THR A 21 -20.78 5.29 -2.60
C THR A 21 -21.07 4.79 -1.18
N ALA A 22 -22.12 4.00 -0.98
CA ALA A 22 -22.43 3.44 0.34
C ALA A 22 -21.37 2.43 0.74
N PHE A 23 -20.99 1.53 -0.18
CA PHE A 23 -19.89 0.60 0.04
C PHE A 23 -18.56 1.34 0.28
N LYS A 24 -18.27 2.42 -0.45
CA LYS A 24 -17.05 3.22 -0.21
C LYS A 24 -17.02 3.78 1.21
N GLN A 25 -18.13 4.31 1.70
CA GLN A 25 -18.23 4.80 3.09
C GLN A 25 -18.08 3.67 4.10
N GLU A 26 -18.68 2.50 3.85
CA GLU A 26 -18.50 1.30 4.69
C GLU A 26 -17.04 0.85 4.72
N LEU A 27 -16.38 0.81 3.56
CA LEU A 27 -14.98 0.41 3.41
C LEU A 27 -14.02 1.36 4.14
N ILE A 28 -14.31 2.66 4.16
CA ILE A 28 -13.52 3.65 4.91
C ILE A 28 -13.69 3.48 6.43
N ASN A 29 -14.91 3.22 6.88
CA ASN A 29 -15.23 3.15 8.30
C ASN A 29 -14.92 1.77 8.93
N ASN A 30 -15.20 0.69 8.21
CA ASN A 30 -15.07 -0.71 8.65
C ASN A 30 -14.47 -1.58 7.52
N PRO A 31 -13.19 -1.38 7.17
CA PRO A 31 -12.60 -1.99 5.98
C PRO A 31 -12.62 -3.52 5.99
N ILE A 32 -12.42 -4.13 7.17
CA ILE A 32 -12.42 -5.59 7.30
C ILE A 32 -13.81 -6.14 7.00
N GLU A 33 -14.82 -5.64 7.70
CA GLU A 33 -16.21 -6.08 7.54
C GLU A 33 -16.69 -5.87 6.10
N ALA A 34 -16.42 -4.71 5.50
CA ALA A 34 -16.79 -4.43 4.12
C ALA A 34 -16.17 -5.42 3.11
N ILE A 35 -14.89 -5.78 3.29
CA ILE A 35 -14.20 -6.75 2.43
C ILE A 35 -14.76 -8.17 2.66
N GLU A 36 -15.02 -8.54 3.91
CA GLU A 36 -15.61 -9.85 4.23
C GLU A 36 -17.02 -9.99 3.65
N ASN A 37 -17.84 -8.96 3.76
CA ASN A 37 -19.19 -8.88 3.19
C ASN A 37 -19.18 -8.97 1.66
N LEU A 38 -18.27 -8.24 1.02
CA LEU A 38 -18.15 -8.24 -0.44
C LEU A 38 -17.70 -9.60 -1.00
N THR A 39 -16.81 -10.28 -0.29
CA THR A 39 -16.07 -11.43 -0.84
C THR A 39 -16.53 -12.77 -0.28
N GLY A 40 -17.28 -12.76 0.82
CA GLY A 40 -17.67 -13.94 1.58
C GLY A 40 -16.49 -14.67 2.24
N LYS A 41 -15.30 -14.04 2.29
CA LYS A 41 -14.08 -14.64 2.84
C LYS A 41 -13.65 -13.86 4.06
N ARG A 42 -13.17 -14.57 5.09
CA ARG A 42 -12.55 -13.90 6.24
C ARG A 42 -11.20 -13.30 5.89
N VAL A 43 -10.98 -12.06 6.30
CA VAL A 43 -9.70 -11.39 6.19
C VAL A 43 -8.91 -11.67 7.46
N LYS A 44 -7.79 -12.39 7.32
CA LYS A 44 -6.87 -12.64 8.43
C LYS A 44 -5.80 -11.56 8.47
N LEU A 45 -5.84 -10.71 9.48
CA LEU A 45 -4.78 -9.74 9.73
C LEU A 45 -3.71 -10.38 10.63
N PRO A 46 -2.42 -10.06 10.40
CA PRO A 46 -1.37 -10.35 11.38
C PRO A 46 -1.68 -9.70 12.73
N GLU A 47 -1.23 -10.32 13.81
CA GLU A 47 -1.46 -9.80 15.16
C GLU A 47 -0.93 -8.36 15.31
N GLY A 48 -1.72 -7.52 15.98
CA GLY A 48 -1.38 -6.11 16.21
C GLY A 48 -1.46 -5.20 14.97
N LYS A 49 -1.90 -5.70 13.81
CA LYS A 49 -2.11 -4.89 12.61
C LYS A 49 -3.55 -4.47 12.45
N THR A 50 -3.76 -3.29 11.88
CA THR A 50 -5.06 -2.73 11.51
C THR A 50 -5.04 -2.30 10.05
N VAL A 51 -6.17 -2.42 9.36
CA VAL A 51 -6.34 -1.88 8.01
C VAL A 51 -6.99 -0.50 8.11
N VAL A 52 -6.43 0.48 7.40
CA VAL A 52 -6.98 1.83 7.28
C VAL A 52 -7.15 2.13 5.80
N VAL A 53 -8.33 2.64 5.42
CA VAL A 53 -8.63 3.07 4.06
C VAL A 53 -8.79 4.60 4.05
N ARG A 54 -8.20 5.23 3.03
CA ARG A 54 -8.27 6.67 2.78
C ARG A 54 -8.73 6.89 1.35
N ASP A 55 -9.77 7.69 1.19
CA ASP A 55 -10.26 8.08 -0.13
C ASP A 55 -9.34 9.15 -0.73
N GLN A 56 -8.64 8.79 -1.81
CA GLN A 56 -7.72 9.67 -2.54
C GLN A 56 -8.34 10.19 -3.85
N THR A 57 -9.67 10.25 -3.94
CA THR A 57 -10.37 10.71 -5.16
C THR A 57 -10.24 12.22 -5.39
N ASP A 58 -9.96 13.02 -4.36
CA ASP A 58 -9.77 14.47 -4.49
C ASP A 58 -8.43 14.79 -5.16
N THR A 59 -8.50 15.23 -6.42
CA THR A 59 -7.32 15.52 -7.26
C THR A 59 -6.55 16.77 -6.83
N SER A 60 -7.12 17.59 -5.93
CA SER A 60 -6.41 18.74 -5.34
C SER A 60 -5.52 18.35 -4.16
N VAL A 61 -5.66 17.12 -3.64
CA VAL A 61 -4.92 16.61 -2.49
C VAL A 61 -3.86 15.62 -2.94
N VAL A 62 -2.61 15.90 -2.60
CA VAL A 62 -1.50 14.97 -2.82
C VAL A 62 -1.28 14.15 -1.56
N TYR A 63 -1.27 12.82 -1.71
CA TYR A 63 -1.00 11.89 -0.62
C TYR A 63 0.43 11.37 -0.71
N ILE A 64 1.16 11.49 0.38
CA ILE A 64 2.49 10.92 0.53
C ILE A 64 2.41 9.81 1.57
N ASN A 65 2.73 8.58 1.16
CA ASN A 65 2.81 7.45 2.07
C ASN A 65 4.23 7.39 2.64
N ILE A 66 4.38 7.65 3.94
CA ILE A 66 5.64 7.45 4.64
C ILE A 66 5.62 6.03 5.20
N PRO A 67 6.45 5.12 4.67
CA PRO A 67 6.50 3.77 5.20
C PRO A 67 7.08 3.73 6.62
N ALA A 68 6.80 2.65 7.35
CA ALA A 68 7.52 2.37 8.60
C ALA A 68 9.00 2.15 8.31
N GLU A 69 9.86 2.64 9.20
CA GLU A 69 11.28 2.38 9.11
C GLU A 69 11.53 0.87 9.04
N PRO A 70 12.35 0.41 8.08
CA PRO A 70 12.71 -0.99 7.96
C PRO A 70 13.40 -1.42 9.26
N ASN A 71 12.94 -2.51 9.87
CA ASN A 71 13.74 -3.13 10.91
C ASN A 71 14.91 -3.85 10.24
N MET A 72 16.11 -3.27 10.36
CA MET A 72 17.32 -3.81 9.74
C MET A 72 17.94 -4.97 10.52
N ASP A 73 17.51 -5.21 11.77
CA ASP A 73 18.13 -6.20 12.65
C ASP A 73 17.95 -7.64 12.12
N ASP A 74 16.87 -7.91 11.37
CA ASP A 74 16.52 -9.22 10.80
C ASP A 74 16.51 -9.22 9.25
N MET A 75 17.02 -8.16 8.61
CA MET A 75 16.89 -8.00 7.15
C MET A 75 18.08 -8.60 6.41
N GLU A 76 17.86 -9.70 5.68
CA GLU A 76 18.84 -10.24 4.74
C GLU A 76 18.91 -9.33 3.50
N LEU A 77 20.05 -8.70 3.28
CA LEU A 77 20.30 -7.81 2.16
C LEU A 77 20.91 -8.58 0.98
N THR A 78 20.48 -8.24 -0.24
CA THR A 78 21.17 -8.70 -1.47
C THR A 78 22.50 -7.94 -1.65
N GLU A 79 23.40 -8.45 -2.50
CA GLU A 79 24.67 -7.76 -2.81
C GLU A 79 24.46 -6.32 -3.30
N GLU A 80 23.46 -6.10 -4.17
CA GLU A 80 23.10 -4.76 -4.66
C GLU A 80 22.63 -3.83 -3.52
N GLN A 81 21.87 -4.36 -2.55
CA GLN A 81 21.40 -3.59 -1.41
C GLN A 81 22.52 -3.30 -0.39
N LEU A 82 23.50 -4.20 -0.27
CA LEU A 82 24.70 -4.00 0.55
C LEU A 82 25.61 -2.92 -0.03
N GLU A 83 25.75 -2.84 -1.35
CA GLU A 83 26.50 -1.76 -2.01
C GLU A 83 25.90 -0.38 -1.71
N ILE A 84 24.58 -0.29 -1.71
CA ILE A 84 23.85 0.93 -1.33
C ILE A 84 24.15 1.33 0.12
N VAL A 85 24.15 0.39 1.07
CA VAL A 85 24.50 0.65 2.47
C VAL A 85 25.94 1.11 2.61
N ALA A 86 26.86 0.45 1.91
CA ALA A 86 28.28 0.80 1.91
C ALA A 86 28.52 2.21 1.34
N GLY A 87 27.68 2.65 0.39
CA GLY A 87 27.65 4.02 -0.12
C GLY A 87 26.95 5.04 0.79
N GLY A 88 26.47 4.63 1.97
CA GLY A 88 25.74 5.49 2.92
C GLY A 88 24.25 5.68 2.62
N GLY A 89 23.68 4.90 1.70
CA GLY A 89 22.26 4.91 1.36
C GLY A 89 21.42 4.06 2.33
N ASN A 90 20.11 4.34 2.39
CA ASN A 90 19.16 3.54 3.17
C ASN A 90 18.40 2.55 2.26
N PRO A 91 18.72 1.24 2.29
CA PRO A 91 18.14 0.25 1.39
C PRO A 91 16.64 0.06 1.58
N GLY A 92 16.10 0.25 2.79
CA GLY A 92 14.66 0.05 3.00
C GLY A 92 13.79 1.13 2.37
N VAL A 93 14.30 2.36 2.20
CA VAL A 93 13.62 3.41 1.43
C VAL A 93 13.47 2.99 -0.03
N ILE A 94 14.49 2.36 -0.62
CA ILE A 94 14.51 1.96 -2.04
C ILE A 94 13.60 0.75 -2.28
N ILE A 95 13.60 -0.22 -1.38
CA ILE A 95 12.71 -1.39 -1.44
C ILE A 95 11.25 -0.93 -1.35
N GLN A 96 10.92 0.02 -0.48
CA GLN A 96 9.56 0.55 -0.39
C GLN A 96 9.18 1.43 -1.58
N ALA A 97 10.07 2.31 -2.03
CA ALA A 97 9.82 3.19 -3.17
C ALA A 97 9.59 2.43 -4.48
N SER A 98 10.31 1.33 -4.73
CA SER A 98 10.13 0.52 -5.95
C SER A 98 8.75 -0.15 -6.07
N THR A 99 7.99 -0.22 -4.97
CA THR A 99 6.63 -0.79 -4.94
C THR A 99 5.51 0.25 -4.90
N ALA A 100 5.85 1.53 -4.71
CA ALA A 100 4.92 2.66 -4.68
C ALA A 100 5.12 3.53 -5.93
N SER A 101 4.03 3.98 -6.57
CA SER A 101 4.13 5.01 -7.61
C SER A 101 4.66 6.30 -6.97
N ASP A 102 5.85 6.75 -7.36
CA ASP A 102 6.51 7.94 -6.81
C ASP A 102 5.61 9.19 -6.94
N PRO A 103 5.06 9.72 -5.83
CA PRO A 103 4.15 10.85 -5.86
C PRO A 103 4.88 12.20 -6.03
N LEU A 104 6.21 12.23 -5.95
CA LEU A 104 7.01 13.46 -6.01
C LEU A 104 7.61 13.74 -7.40
N ASN A 105 7.40 12.85 -8.37
CA ASN A 105 7.89 13.02 -9.72
C ASN A 105 7.28 14.27 -10.39
N GLY A 106 8.09 15.33 -10.55
CA GLY A 106 7.68 16.62 -11.10
C GLY A 106 7.34 17.71 -10.06
N MET A 107 7.48 17.45 -8.75
CA MET A 107 7.25 18.45 -7.69
C MET A 107 8.53 19.19 -7.26
N VAL A 108 9.68 18.83 -7.83
CA VAL A 108 10.97 19.48 -7.61
C VAL A 108 11.45 20.04 -8.94
N GLU A 109 11.21 21.33 -9.17
CA GLU A 109 12.02 22.09 -10.12
C GLU A 109 13.36 22.41 -9.45
N GLY A 110 14.45 22.22 -10.20
CA GLY A 110 15.78 22.69 -9.80
C GLY A 110 15.91 24.21 -9.90
#